data_AF-A0A2S7WM17-F1
#
_entry.id   AF-A0A2S7WM17-F1
#
_cell.length_a   1.000
_cell.length_b   1.000
_cell.length_c   1.000
_cell.angle_alpha   90.00
_cell.angle_beta   90.00
_cell.angle_gamma   90.00
#
_symmetry.space_group_name_H-M   'P 1'
#
loop_
_entity.id
_entity.type
_entity.pdbx_description
1 polymer ?
#
loop_
_entity_poly.entity_id
_entity_poly.type
_entity_poly.pdbx_seq_one_letter_code
_entity_poly.pdbx_strand_id
1 'polypeptide(L)' 'MKQYNLTDDQLSVVNAISEKPLTSFEILKKVDTISMILSLYNIMDDLKDRGIVKSFVKENTKYHYAA' A
#
# COMPACT_ATOMS: atom_id res chain seq x y z
N MET A 1 -3.62 -13.40 10.97
CA MET A 1 -3.12 -12.04 10.68
C MET A 1 -2.81 -11.37 12.01
N LYS A 2 -1.60 -10.80 12.20
CA LYS A 2 -1.34 -9.96 13.38
C LYS A 2 -2.37 -8.82 13.38
N GLN A 3 -3.04 -8.58 14.52
CA GLN A 3 -3.93 -7.42 14.67
C GLN A 3 -3.06 -6.17 14.76
N TYR A 4 -2.82 -5.56 13.60
CA TYR A 4 -2.28 -4.21 13.54
C TYR A 4 -3.44 -3.25 13.73
N ASN A 5 -3.34 -2.32 14.67
CA ASN A 5 -4.23 -1.16 14.69
C ASN A 5 -3.88 -0.33 13.46
N LEU A 6 -4.67 -0.49 12.40
CA LEU A 6 -4.57 0.26 11.15
C LEU A 6 -5.63 1.35 11.14
N THR A 7 -5.32 2.49 10.55
CA THR A 7 -6.34 3.46 10.16
C THR A 7 -7.17 2.94 8.98
N ASP A 8 -8.32 3.56 8.71
CA ASP A 8 -9.17 3.17 7.58
C ASP A 8 -8.45 3.29 6.23
N ASP A 9 -7.64 4.33 6.05
CA ASP A 9 -6.82 4.52 4.85
C ASP A 9 -5.72 3.45 4.75
N GLN A 10 -5.04 3.13 5.86
CA GLN A 10 -4.05 2.06 5.89
C GLN A 10 -4.67 0.71 5.54
N LEU A 11 -5.83 0.41 6.13
CA LEU A 11 -6.57 -0.81 5.84
C LEU A 11 -7.00 -0.87 4.37
N SER A 12 -7.49 0.24 3.82
CA SER A 12 -7.88 0.33 2.41
C SER A 12 -6.70 0.08 1.47
N VAL A 13 -5.53 0.64 1.77
CA VAL A 13 -4.29 0.40 1.03
C VAL A 13 -3.85 -1.06 1.10
N VAL A 14 -3.84 -1.67 2.29
CA VAL A 14 -3.48 -3.09 2.46
C VAL A 14 -4.47 -3.97 1.68
N ASN A 15 -5.77 -3.72 1.82
CA ASN A 15 -6.79 -4.47 1.09
C ASN A 15 -6.64 -4.35 -0.43
N ALA A 16 -6.28 -3.17 -0.94
CA ALA A 16 -6.08 -2.95 -2.37
C ALA A 16 -4.99 -3.86 -2.96
N ILE A 17 -3.95 -4.19 -2.19
CA ILE A 17 -2.79 -4.98 -2.60
C ILE A 17 -2.77 -6.42 -2.05
N SER A 18 -3.80 -6.83 -1.30
CA SER A 18 -3.90 -8.19 -0.74
C SER A 18 -4.15 -9.26 -1.80
N GLU A 19 -4.86 -8.92 -2.88
CA GLU A 19 -5.16 -9.87 -3.96
C GLU A 19 -4.02 -10.00 -4.97
N LYS A 20 -3.37 -8.88 -5.29
CA LYS A 20 -2.26 -8.82 -6.24
C LYS A 20 -1.34 -7.62 -5.96
N PRO A 21 -0.05 -7.69 -6.34
CA PRO A 21 0.83 -6.54 -6.24
C PRO A 21 0.37 -5.39 -7.15
N LEU A 22 0.45 -4.16 -6.65
CA LEU A 22 0.08 -2.94 -7.39
C LEU A 22 1.19 -1.90 -7.31
N THR A 23 1.26 -1.03 -8.31
CA THR A 23 2.06 0.21 -8.28
C THR A 23 1.39 1.28 -7.41
N SER A 24 2.14 2.28 -6.96
CA SER A 24 1.57 3.43 -6.24
C SER A 24 0.44 4.12 -7.00
N PHE A 25 0.56 4.21 -8.34
CA PHE A 25 -0.48 4.81 -9.18
C PHE A 25 -1.75 3.97 -9.24
N GLU A 26 -1.64 2.64 -9.28
CA GLU A 26 -2.80 1.75 -9.26
C GLU A 26 -3.49 1.75 -7.90
N ILE A 27 -2.73 1.82 -6.80
CA ILE A 27 -3.29 1.95 -5.45
C ILE A 27 -4.06 3.27 -5.34
N LEU A 28 -3.46 4.39 -5.78
CA LEU A 28 -4.12 5.70 -5.76
C LEU A 28 -5.44 5.71 -6.54
N LYS A 29 -5.52 4.97 -7.65
CA LYS A 29 -6.76 4.84 -8.44
C LYS A 29 -7.82 3.93 -7.81
N LYS A 30 -7.43 3.03 -6.90
CA LYS A 30 -8.33 2.04 -6.27
C LYS A 30 -8.81 2.49 -4.88
N VAL A 31 -8.05 3.36 -4.22
CA VAL A 31 -8.34 3.87 -2.87
C VAL A 31 -8.81 5.32 -2.97
N ASP A 32 -10.12 5.49 -3.17
CA ASP A 32 -10.74 6.80 -3.42
C ASP A 32 -10.62 7.79 -2.23
N THR A 33 -10.33 7.29 -1.03
CA THR A 33 -10.15 8.13 0.17
C THR A 33 -8.83 8.90 0.17
N ILE A 34 -7.84 8.47 -0.63
CA ILE A 34 -6.52 9.10 -0.72
C ILE A 34 -6.41 9.83 -2.07
N SER A 35 -6.54 11.15 -2.03
CA SER A 35 -6.50 11.97 -3.26
C SER A 35 -5.10 12.41 -3.68
N MET A 36 -4.12 12.36 -2.77
CA MET A 36 -2.76 12.86 -3.01
C MET A 36 -1.73 11.74 -2.97
N ILE A 37 -0.89 11.67 -4.01
CA ILE A 37 0.17 10.66 -4.12
C ILE A 37 1.18 10.73 -2.96
N LEU A 38 1.45 11.92 -2.43
CA LEU A 38 2.35 12.10 -1.28
C LEU A 38 1.76 11.51 0.01
N SER A 39 0.45 11.64 0.22
CA SER A 39 -0.24 11.01 1.35
C SER A 39 -0.18 9.49 1.25
N LEU A 40 -0.34 8.95 0.04
CA LEU A 40 -0.16 7.52 -0.19
C LEU A 40 1.27 7.07 0.14
N TYR A 41 2.30 7.82 -0.26
CA TYR A 41 3.68 7.45 0.09
C TYR A 41 3.91 7.41 1.61
N ASN A 42 3.40 8.40 2.37
CA ASN A 42 3.52 8.38 3.83
C ASN A 42 2.86 7.14 4.45
N ILE A 43 1.68 6.76 3.95
CA ILE A 43 0.97 5.54 4.40
C ILE A 43 1.78 4.28 4.06
N MET A 44 2.30 4.20 2.84
CA MET A 44 3.08 3.05 2.37
C MET A 44 4.38 2.89 3.14
N ASP A 45 5.04 3.99 3.49
CA ASP A 45 6.26 3.97 4.29
C ASP A 45 5.98 3.52 5.74
N ASP A 46 4.91 4.00 6.40
CA ASP A 46 4.50 3.51 7.73
C ASP A 46 4.20 2.00 7.72
N LEU A 47 3.42 1.56 6.73
CA LEU A 47 3.07 0.14 6.58
C LEU A 47 4.30 -0.73 6.30
N LYS A 48 5.26 -0.22 5.54
CA LYS A 48 6.53 -0.90 5.25
C LYS A 48 7.41 -0.99 6.50
N ASP A 49 7.53 0.08 7.27
CA ASP A 49 8.33 0.12 8.50
C ASP A 49 7.76 -0.85 9.56
N ARG A 50 6.45 -1.09 9.52
CA ARG A 50 5.76 -2.08 10.35
C ARG A 50 5.85 -3.51 9.80
N GLY A 51 6.46 -3.70 8.63
CA GLY A 51 6.61 -5.00 7.97
C GLY A 51 5.30 -5.57 7.41
N ILE A 52 4.27 -4.73 7.24
CA ILE A 52 2.95 -5.11 6.72
C ILE A 52 2.96 -5.09 5.19
N VAL A 53 3.73 -4.17 4.60
CA VAL A 53 3.87 -4.03 3.16
C VAL A 53 5.32 -4.27 2.76
N LYS A 54 5.50 -5.02 1.68
CA LYS A 54 6.80 -5.20 1.02
C LYS A 54 6.72 -4.70 -0.41
N SER A 55 7.87 -4.56 -1.04
CA SER A 55 7.97 -4.10 -2.42
C SER A 55 9.02 -4.86 -3.21
N PHE A 56 8.79 -4.97 -4.51
CA PHE A 56 9.78 -5.49 -5.45
C PHE A 56 9.78 -4.63 -6.71
N VAL A 57 10.84 -4.75 -7.50
CA VAL A 57 10.95 -4.09 -8.82
C VAL A 57 10.89 -5.16 -9.89
N LYS A 58 10.03 -4.95 -10.89
CA LYS A 58 9.93 -5.76 -12.10
C LYS A 58 9.89 -4.81 -13.29
N GLU A 59 10.73 -5.05 -14.30
CA GLU A 59 10.76 -4.25 -15.54
C GLU A 59 10.82 -2.73 -15.25
N ASN A 60 11.74 -2.33 -14.36
CA ASN A 60 11.93 -0.94 -13.91
C ASN A 60 10.72 -0.30 -13.22
N THR A 61 9.72 -1.09 -12.84
CA THR A 61 8.50 -0.64 -12.16
C THR A 61 8.42 -1.22 -10.76
N LYS A 62 8.15 -0.37 -9.77
CA LYS A 62 8.02 -0.78 -8.36
C LYS A 62 6.58 -1.20 -8.06
N TYR A 63 6.44 -2.39 -7.49
CA TYR A 63 5.18 -2.96 -7.04
C TYR A 63 5.18 -3.18 -5.53
N HIS A 64 4.00 -3.16 -4.93
CA HIS A 64 3.77 -3.31 -3.51
C HIS A 64 2.78 -4.43 -3.25
N TYR A 65 3.03 -5.22 -2.21
CA TYR A 65 2.17 -6.34 -1.82
C TYR A 65 2.09 -6.47 -0.29
N ALA A 66 1.00 -7.04 0.21
CA ALA A 66 0.82 -7.35 1.63
C ALA A 66 1.71 -8.54 2.04
N ALA A 67 2.46 -8.40 3.13
CA ALA A 67 3.49 -9.34 3.58
C ALA A 67 3.00 -10.44 4.53
#